data_AF-A0A0K6S6Y0-F1
#
_entry.id   AF-A0A0K6S6Y0-F1
#
_cell.length_a   1.000
_cell.length_b   1.000
_cell.length_c   1.000
_cell.angle_alpha   90.00
_cell.angle_beta   90.00
_cell.angle_gamma   90.00
#
_symmetry.space_group_name_H-M   'P 1'
#
loop_
_entity.id
_entity.type
_entity.pdbx_description
1 polymer ?
#
loop_
_entity_poly.entity_id
_entity_poly.type
_entity_poly.pdbx_seq_one_letter_code
_entity_poly.pdbx_strand_id
1 'polypeptide(L)'
;MPAEGPAHSTEKSPSPLDPSSSSSDSGSSASSHSRRRRRHRSRRSGRGKKMDMAAVPKFERKQHIQEFADLWAPYTRVHLKRSNFDSDQEWRDNIILILNHAANGNRQFKANVRKLRKGKKIPVEQVVDKLLEEYEFALLAQQLAIRERVRHFSWDIQKRDGKGRVIYPENTELSWPKIDDRLDRLTMDAGEIDIEDTMTVKEKKEMVIQALMPDQQRGLLSDIKKQHPHMRVADLT
;
A
#
# COMPACT_ATOMS: atom_id res chain seq x y z
N MET A 1 37.56 -54.84 -20.28
CA MET A 1 36.49 -54.29 -21.13
C MET A 1 36.16 -52.89 -20.60
N PRO A 2 36.28 -51.83 -21.42
CA PRO A 2 36.60 -50.46 -20.99
C PRO A 2 35.43 -49.47 -21.12
N ALA A 3 35.58 -48.27 -20.53
CA ALA A 3 35.19 -46.95 -21.08
C ALA A 3 35.32 -45.90 -19.95
N GLU A 4 35.74 -44.65 -20.11
CA GLU A 4 36.35 -43.85 -21.19
C GLU A 4 36.87 -42.57 -20.48
N GLY A 5 38.05 -42.08 -20.87
CA GLY A 5 38.61 -40.80 -20.40
C GLY A 5 38.38 -39.66 -21.41
N PRO A 6 38.56 -38.37 -21.02
CA PRO A 6 38.24 -37.21 -21.86
C PRO A 6 39.47 -36.46 -22.42
N ALA A 7 39.16 -35.41 -23.22
CA ALA A 7 40.01 -34.42 -23.93
C ALA A 7 40.45 -34.87 -25.34
N HIS A 8 40.39 -34.04 -26.39
CA HIS A 8 41.21 -32.84 -26.62
C HIS A 8 40.56 -31.80 -27.55
N SER A 9 40.95 -30.54 -27.36
CA SER A 9 40.74 -29.37 -28.24
C SER A 9 41.71 -29.35 -29.42
N THR A 10 41.31 -28.79 -30.57
CA THR A 10 42.25 -28.41 -31.65
C THR A 10 41.88 -27.07 -32.30
N GLU A 11 42.94 -26.31 -32.61
CA GLU A 11 43.04 -24.94 -33.12
C GLU A 11 42.58 -24.70 -34.58
N LYS A 12 42.00 -23.50 -34.79
CA LYS A 12 42.35 -22.41 -35.74
C LYS A 12 43.25 -22.71 -36.97
N SER A 13 42.80 -22.32 -38.18
CA SER A 13 43.52 -21.38 -39.09
C SER A 13 42.83 -21.14 -40.47
N PRO A 14 43.20 -20.08 -41.24
CA PRO A 14 42.34 -19.37 -42.22
C PRO A 14 42.81 -19.28 -43.71
N SER A 15 41.89 -18.81 -44.59
CA SER A 15 42.03 -18.11 -45.92
C SER A 15 42.76 -18.84 -47.10
N PRO A 16 42.79 -18.39 -48.40
CA PRO A 16 42.41 -17.07 -48.99
C PRO A 16 41.92 -17.00 -50.50
N LEU A 17 41.69 -15.74 -50.99
CA LEU A 17 41.80 -15.14 -52.36
C LEU A 17 40.68 -15.18 -53.45
N ASP A 18 40.32 -13.95 -53.88
CA ASP A 18 39.65 -13.38 -55.10
C ASP A 18 40.40 -13.67 -56.44
N PRO A 19 39.91 -13.41 -57.71
CA PRO A 19 39.42 -12.07 -58.18
C PRO A 19 38.48 -11.92 -59.43
N SER A 20 38.09 -10.66 -59.69
CA SER A 20 37.74 -10.00 -61.00
C SER A 20 36.34 -10.28 -61.62
N SER A 21 35.60 -9.38 -62.30
CA SER A 21 35.67 -7.94 -62.63
C SER A 21 34.36 -7.47 -63.33
N SER A 22 34.01 -6.18 -63.17
CA SER A 22 33.32 -5.27 -64.13
C SER A 22 31.82 -5.43 -64.50
N SER A 23 30.96 -4.44 -64.17
CA SER A 23 30.65 -3.29 -65.05
C SER A 23 29.53 -2.36 -64.50
N SER A 24 29.77 -1.05 -64.68
CA SER A 24 28.95 0.17 -64.83
C SER A 24 27.40 0.09 -64.78
N ASP A 25 26.60 1.09 -64.41
CA ASP A 25 26.80 2.48 -63.98
C ASP A 25 25.45 3.05 -63.46
N SER A 26 25.54 4.21 -62.79
CA SER A 26 24.54 5.30 -62.69
C SER A 26 23.31 5.19 -61.77
N GLY A 27 23.19 6.15 -60.84
CA GLY A 27 21.89 6.67 -60.41
C GLY A 27 21.79 7.14 -58.96
N SER A 28 22.28 8.35 -58.69
CA SER A 28 22.03 9.23 -57.54
C SER A 28 20.81 8.88 -56.66
N SER A 29 21.02 8.67 -55.35
CA SER A 29 19.93 8.69 -54.36
C SER A 29 20.27 9.62 -53.21
N ALA A 30 19.57 10.74 -53.23
CA ALA A 30 19.57 11.79 -52.24
C ALA A 30 19.18 11.27 -50.84
N SER A 31 19.92 11.73 -49.84
CA SER A 31 19.45 12.14 -48.51
C SER A 31 18.21 11.41 -47.97
N SER A 32 18.44 10.31 -47.23
CA SER A 32 17.42 9.67 -46.41
C SER A 32 17.02 10.57 -45.24
N HIS A 33 16.08 11.47 -45.51
CA HIS A 33 15.41 12.29 -44.50
C HIS A 33 14.58 11.39 -43.57
N SER A 34 14.99 11.37 -42.31
CA SER A 34 14.28 10.71 -41.20
C SER A 34 12.79 11.12 -41.17
N ARG A 35 11.90 10.14 -41.36
CA ARG A 35 10.46 10.34 -41.16
C ARG A 35 10.18 10.44 -39.67
N ARG A 36 10.37 11.65 -39.13
CA ARG A 36 9.94 12.07 -37.80
C ARG A 36 8.40 11.97 -37.76
N ARG A 37 7.87 10.83 -37.31
CA ARG A 37 6.43 10.65 -37.02
C ARG A 37 6.04 11.58 -35.87
N ARG A 38 5.74 12.83 -36.18
CA ARG A 38 5.03 13.74 -35.28
C ARG A 38 3.61 13.20 -35.13
N ARG A 39 3.37 12.46 -34.04
CA ARG A 39 2.01 12.16 -33.57
C ARG A 39 1.34 13.49 -33.27
N HIS A 40 0.48 13.95 -34.16
CA HIS A 40 -0.43 15.04 -33.89
C HIS A 40 -1.27 14.64 -32.67
N ARG A 41 -1.03 15.29 -31.52
CA ARG A 41 -1.98 15.30 -30.40
C ARG A 41 -3.23 15.99 -30.93
N SER A 42 -4.30 15.23 -31.18
CA SER A 42 -5.60 15.81 -31.52
C SER A 42 -5.98 16.77 -30.39
N ARG A 43 -6.13 18.04 -30.72
CA ARG A 43 -6.70 19.02 -29.79
C ARG A 43 -8.13 18.54 -29.49
N ARG A 44 -8.38 18.12 -28.24
CA ARG A 44 -9.74 17.86 -27.72
C ARG A 44 -10.50 19.19 -27.74
N SER A 45 -11.15 19.50 -28.86
CA SER A 45 -12.18 20.53 -28.93
C SER A 45 -13.53 19.83 -29.11
N GLY A 46 -14.02 19.26 -28.02
CA GLY A 46 -15.41 18.83 -27.88
C GLY A 46 -16.03 19.63 -26.74
N ARG A 47 -17.35 19.80 -26.74
CA ARG A 47 -18.17 20.56 -25.77
C ARG A 47 -18.14 19.99 -24.34
N GLY A 48 -17.06 19.32 -23.94
CA GLY A 48 -16.89 18.82 -22.59
C GLY A 48 -16.81 19.96 -21.59
N LYS A 49 -17.69 19.93 -20.58
CA LYS A 49 -17.59 20.82 -19.42
C LYS A 49 -16.16 20.75 -18.89
N LYS A 50 -15.47 21.89 -18.87
CA LYS A 50 -14.10 21.97 -18.34
C LYS A 50 -14.15 21.54 -16.88
N MET A 51 -13.48 20.45 -16.54
CA MET A 51 -13.45 19.96 -15.17
C MET A 51 -12.62 20.89 -14.31
N ASP A 52 -13.14 21.23 -13.15
CA ASP A 52 -12.40 21.97 -12.15
C ASP A 52 -11.42 21.03 -11.46
N MET A 53 -10.17 21.08 -11.91
CA MET A 53 -9.09 20.26 -11.36
C MET A 53 -8.73 20.66 -9.93
N ALA A 54 -9.07 21.88 -9.49
CA ALA A 54 -8.84 22.34 -8.13
C ALA A 54 -9.84 21.73 -7.13
N ALA A 55 -11.06 21.40 -7.60
CA ALA A 55 -12.10 20.77 -6.80
C ALA A 55 -11.94 19.24 -6.65
N VAL A 56 -10.91 18.64 -7.27
CA VAL A 56 -10.66 17.20 -7.23
C VAL A 56 -10.23 16.79 -5.82
N PRO A 57 -10.94 15.86 -5.15
CA PRO A 57 -10.51 15.30 -3.87
C PRO A 57 -9.12 14.68 -3.99
N LYS A 58 -8.27 14.91 -2.99
CA LYS A 58 -6.92 14.35 -2.96
C LYS A 58 -6.91 13.11 -2.08
N PHE A 59 -6.38 12.03 -2.61
CA PHE A 59 -6.07 10.85 -1.84
C PHE A 59 -4.73 11.05 -1.13
N GLU A 60 -4.73 10.93 0.19
CA GLU A 60 -3.53 11.11 1.01
C GLU A 60 -2.85 9.76 1.26
N ARG A 61 -3.55 8.86 1.94
CA ARG A 61 -3.05 7.54 2.37
C ARG A 61 -4.19 6.55 2.59
N LYS A 62 -3.85 5.27 2.74
CA LYS A 62 -4.84 4.16 2.80
C LYS A 62 -5.82 4.30 3.95
N GLN A 63 -5.39 4.83 5.08
CA GLN A 63 -6.20 5.02 6.29
C GLN A 63 -7.33 6.02 6.07
N HIS A 64 -7.17 6.97 5.15
CA HIS A 64 -8.15 8.01 4.82
C HIS A 64 -9.00 7.65 3.59
N ILE A 65 -9.09 6.36 3.25
CA ILE A 65 -9.85 5.92 2.08
C ILE A 65 -11.34 6.21 2.22
N GLN A 66 -11.88 6.15 3.43
CA GLN A 66 -13.28 6.48 3.72
C GLN A 66 -13.56 7.96 3.45
N GLU A 67 -12.75 8.86 4.02
CA GLU A 67 -12.84 10.31 3.76
C GLU A 67 -12.72 10.63 2.27
N PHE A 68 -11.78 9.98 1.58
CA PHE A 68 -11.62 10.12 0.15
C PHE A 68 -12.88 9.65 -0.61
N ALA A 69 -13.47 8.51 -0.23
CA ALA A 69 -14.69 7.99 -0.85
C ALA A 69 -15.89 8.92 -0.63
N ASP A 70 -16.04 9.47 0.59
CA ASP A 70 -17.09 10.41 0.97
C ASP A 70 -17.01 11.73 0.19
N LEU A 71 -15.80 12.18 -0.15
CA LEU A 71 -15.58 13.34 -1.02
C LEU A 71 -15.72 12.99 -2.52
N TRP A 72 -15.35 11.77 -2.90
CA TRP A 72 -15.39 11.29 -4.28
C TRP A 72 -16.82 11.15 -4.79
N ALA A 73 -17.72 10.56 -4.00
CA ALA A 73 -19.11 10.33 -4.37
C ALA A 73 -19.85 11.62 -4.80
N PRO A 74 -19.88 12.72 -4.02
CA PRO A 74 -20.51 13.96 -4.45
C PRO A 74 -19.77 14.62 -5.62
N TYR A 75 -18.44 14.58 -5.64
CA TYR A 75 -17.65 15.12 -6.76
C TYR A 75 -18.05 14.46 -8.09
N THR A 76 -18.17 13.13 -8.13
CA THR A 76 -18.55 12.42 -9.35
C THR A 76 -19.97 12.77 -9.81
N ARG A 77 -20.92 12.93 -8.89
CA ARG A 77 -22.30 13.31 -9.20
C ARG A 77 -22.40 14.70 -9.84
N VAL A 78 -21.54 15.64 -9.44
CA VAL A 78 -21.58 17.03 -9.93
C VAL A 78 -20.70 17.23 -11.16
N HIS A 79 -19.47 16.74 -11.13
CA HIS A 79 -18.44 17.03 -12.15
C HIS A 79 -18.25 15.91 -13.16
N LEU A 80 -18.55 14.65 -12.80
CA LEU A 80 -18.39 13.47 -13.66
C LEU A 80 -19.73 12.81 -14.00
N LYS A 81 -20.82 13.57 -14.04
CA LYS A 81 -22.13 13.05 -14.48
C LYS A 81 -22.05 12.59 -15.93
N ARG A 82 -22.50 11.36 -16.23
CA ARG A 82 -22.45 10.76 -17.58
C ARG A 82 -23.00 11.68 -18.68
N SER A 83 -24.08 12.41 -18.39
CA SER A 83 -24.73 13.32 -19.35
C SER A 83 -23.85 14.49 -19.81
N ASN A 84 -22.73 14.76 -19.15
CA ASN A 84 -21.83 15.87 -19.48
C ASN A 84 -20.81 15.52 -20.59
N PHE A 85 -20.90 14.30 -21.17
CA PHE A 85 -19.91 13.76 -22.10
C PHE A 85 -20.56 13.22 -23.36
N ASP A 86 -19.86 13.36 -24.48
CA ASP A 86 -20.40 13.00 -25.80
C ASP A 86 -20.42 11.47 -26.00
N SER A 87 -19.59 10.72 -25.26
CA SER A 87 -19.55 9.26 -25.32
C SER A 87 -19.23 8.58 -23.99
N ASP A 88 -19.61 7.31 -23.87
CA ASP A 88 -19.26 6.45 -22.72
C ASP A 88 -17.75 6.34 -22.56
N GLN A 89 -17.02 6.21 -23.68
CA GLN A 89 -15.57 6.07 -23.66
C GLN A 89 -14.89 7.34 -23.15
N GLU A 90 -15.32 8.51 -23.64
CA GLU A 90 -14.82 9.79 -23.16
C GLU A 90 -15.08 9.97 -21.67
N TRP A 91 -16.29 9.66 -21.21
CA TRP A 91 -16.65 9.73 -19.80
C TRP A 91 -15.75 8.83 -18.95
N ARG A 92 -15.58 7.56 -19.33
CA ARG A 92 -14.71 6.61 -18.63
C ARG A 92 -13.26 7.09 -18.59
N ASP A 93 -12.73 7.57 -19.70
CA ASP A 93 -11.35 8.08 -19.79
C ASP A 93 -11.14 9.29 -18.87
N ASN A 94 -12.13 10.16 -18.73
CA ASN A 94 -12.05 11.29 -17.82
C ASN A 94 -12.13 10.86 -16.34
N ILE A 95 -12.97 9.90 -15.99
CA ILE A 95 -12.98 9.33 -14.61
C ILE A 95 -11.57 8.84 -14.25
N ILE A 96 -10.91 8.10 -15.16
CA ILE A 96 -9.55 7.59 -14.95
C ILE A 96 -8.54 8.73 -14.84
N LEU A 97 -8.65 9.76 -15.69
CA LEU A 97 -7.78 10.92 -15.63
C LEU A 97 -7.87 11.60 -14.26
N ILE A 98 -9.10 11.85 -13.78
CA ILE A 98 -9.33 12.49 -12.49
C ILE A 98 -8.86 11.59 -11.34
N LEU A 99 -9.12 10.28 -11.36
CA LEU A 99 -8.58 9.37 -10.34
C LEU A 99 -7.04 9.39 -10.27
N ASN A 100 -6.37 9.51 -11.43
CA ASN A 100 -4.91 9.63 -11.46
C ASN A 100 -4.41 11.00 -10.97
N HIS A 101 -5.22 12.06 -11.08
CA HIS A 101 -4.93 13.36 -10.51
C HIS A 101 -5.15 13.36 -9.00
N ALA A 102 -6.31 12.84 -8.56
CA ALA A 102 -6.70 12.63 -7.17
C ALA A 102 -5.65 11.84 -6.38
N ALA A 103 -4.96 10.90 -7.03
CA ALA A 103 -3.87 10.15 -6.43
C ALA A 103 -2.75 11.02 -5.82
N ASN A 104 -2.62 12.31 -6.18
CA ASN A 104 -1.72 13.27 -5.54
C ASN A 104 -0.25 12.77 -5.40
N GLY A 105 0.25 12.08 -6.43
CA GLY A 105 1.60 11.50 -6.41
C GLY A 105 1.70 10.09 -5.79
N ASN A 106 0.66 9.59 -5.13
CA ASN A 106 0.61 8.25 -4.56
C ASN A 106 0.66 7.16 -5.66
N ARG A 107 1.85 6.57 -5.82
CA ARG A 107 2.12 5.57 -6.87
C ARG A 107 1.35 4.26 -6.62
N GLN A 108 1.18 3.88 -5.36
CA GLN A 108 0.48 2.65 -4.99
C GLN A 108 -1.01 2.75 -5.30
N PHE A 109 -1.64 3.88 -4.98
CA PHE A 109 -3.04 4.14 -5.35
C PHE A 109 -3.25 4.03 -6.87
N LYS A 110 -2.37 4.66 -7.67
CA LYS A 110 -2.42 4.53 -9.14
C LYS A 110 -2.25 3.08 -9.60
N ALA A 111 -1.37 2.32 -8.97
CA ALA A 111 -1.18 0.91 -9.30
C ALA A 111 -2.42 0.07 -8.99
N ASN A 112 -3.06 0.30 -7.85
CA ASN A 112 -4.28 -0.39 -7.43
C ASN A 112 -5.47 -0.07 -8.34
N VAL A 113 -5.66 1.20 -8.72
CA VAL A 113 -6.64 1.62 -9.75
C VAL A 113 -6.43 0.86 -11.07
N ARG A 114 -5.17 0.76 -11.54
CA ARG A 114 -4.84 0.01 -12.77
C ARG A 114 -5.11 -1.49 -12.62
N LYS A 115 -4.78 -2.07 -11.47
CA LYS A 115 -5.00 -3.49 -11.17
C LYS A 115 -6.49 -3.84 -11.24
N LEU A 116 -7.35 -3.05 -10.59
CA LEU A 116 -8.80 -3.26 -10.60
C LEU A 116 -9.39 -3.18 -12.00
N ARG A 117 -8.93 -2.21 -12.80
CA ARG A 117 -9.38 -2.05 -14.19
C ARG A 117 -8.96 -3.19 -15.11
N LYS A 118 -7.75 -3.72 -14.95
CA LYS A 118 -7.23 -4.80 -15.81
C LYS A 118 -7.75 -6.18 -15.39
N GLY A 119 -7.86 -6.43 -14.09
CA GLY A 119 -8.13 -7.77 -13.56
C GLY A 119 -9.61 -8.16 -13.56
N LYS A 120 -10.50 -7.26 -13.12
CA LYS A 120 -11.86 -7.65 -12.69
C LYS A 120 -13.02 -7.11 -13.57
N LYS A 121 -12.75 -6.48 -14.73
CA LYS A 121 -13.76 -5.75 -15.55
C LYS A 121 -14.67 -4.85 -14.68
N ILE A 122 -14.13 -4.26 -13.60
CA ILE A 122 -14.90 -3.41 -12.69
C ILE A 122 -15.34 -2.15 -13.45
N PRO A 123 -16.63 -1.75 -13.37
CA PRO A 123 -17.10 -0.46 -13.88
C PRO A 123 -16.28 0.68 -13.29
N VAL A 124 -15.91 1.68 -14.10
CA VAL A 124 -14.98 2.74 -13.67
C VAL A 124 -15.52 3.55 -12.49
N GLU A 125 -16.84 3.57 -12.34
CA GLU A 125 -17.61 4.24 -11.30
C GLU A 125 -17.42 3.55 -9.94
N GLN A 126 -17.25 2.22 -9.95
CA GLN A 126 -17.12 1.38 -8.75
C GLN A 126 -15.66 1.22 -8.30
N VAL A 127 -14.69 1.84 -9.00
CA VAL A 127 -13.28 1.66 -8.67
C VAL A 127 -12.96 2.16 -7.26
N VAL A 128 -13.56 3.27 -6.82
CA VAL A 128 -13.31 3.81 -5.46
C VAL A 128 -13.96 2.93 -4.41
N ASP A 129 -15.20 2.49 -4.62
CA ASP A 129 -15.89 1.56 -3.71
C ASP A 129 -15.09 0.26 -3.52
N LYS A 130 -14.50 -0.26 -4.61
CA LYS A 130 -13.65 -1.46 -4.54
C LYS A 130 -12.29 -1.22 -3.90
N LEU A 131 -11.74 -0.02 -4.01
CA LEU A 131 -10.53 0.34 -3.26
C LEU A 131 -10.84 0.52 -1.78
N LEU A 132 -12.00 1.09 -1.44
CA LEU A 132 -12.48 1.20 -0.07
C LEU A 132 -12.57 -0.19 0.56
N GLU A 133 -13.31 -1.11 -0.06
CA GLU A 133 -13.40 -2.52 0.39
C GLU A 133 -12.01 -3.18 0.55
N GLU A 134 -11.14 -3.08 -0.46
CA GLU A 134 -9.81 -3.72 -0.41
C GLU A 134 -8.91 -3.11 0.67
N TYR A 135 -9.03 -1.81 0.95
CA TYR A 135 -8.22 -1.14 1.96
C TYR A 135 -8.78 -1.34 3.36
N GLU A 136 -10.10 -1.27 3.56
CA GLU A 136 -10.74 -1.60 4.84
C GLU A 136 -10.44 -3.04 5.24
N PHE A 137 -10.54 -3.99 4.31
CA PHE A 137 -10.19 -5.38 4.58
C PHE A 137 -8.71 -5.54 4.96
N ALA A 138 -7.80 -4.85 4.27
CA ALA A 138 -6.38 -4.89 4.59
C ALA A 138 -6.08 -4.27 5.98
N LEU A 139 -6.74 -3.15 6.31
CA LEU A 139 -6.62 -2.51 7.61
C LEU A 139 -7.13 -3.43 8.73
N LEU A 140 -8.28 -4.07 8.54
CA LEU A 140 -8.85 -5.02 9.49
C LEU A 140 -7.94 -6.24 9.69
N ALA A 141 -7.43 -6.83 8.59
CA ALA A 141 -6.51 -7.96 8.65
C ALA A 141 -5.24 -7.61 9.45
N GLN A 142 -4.73 -6.38 9.28
CA GLN A 142 -3.57 -5.90 10.03
C GLN A 142 -3.89 -5.65 11.50
N GLN A 143 -5.03 -5.03 11.83
CA GLN A 143 -5.50 -4.88 13.21
C GLN A 143 -5.62 -6.23 13.92
N LEU A 144 -6.15 -7.26 13.24
CA LEU A 144 -6.23 -8.61 13.77
C LEU A 144 -4.84 -9.25 13.97
N ALA A 145 -3.91 -9.06 13.04
CA ALA A 145 -2.55 -9.55 13.18
C ALA A 145 -1.82 -8.91 14.37
N ILE A 146 -2.03 -7.62 14.61
CA ILE A 146 -1.51 -6.91 15.79
C ILE A 146 -2.13 -7.50 17.06
N ARG A 147 -3.47 -7.61 17.12
CA ARG A 147 -4.18 -8.20 18.27
C ARG A 147 -3.64 -9.58 18.61
N GLU A 148 -3.43 -10.41 17.61
CA GLU A 148 -2.91 -11.76 17.79
C GLU A 148 -1.48 -11.75 18.31
N ARG A 149 -0.62 -10.86 17.80
CA ARG A 149 0.74 -10.70 18.31
C ARG A 149 0.76 -10.20 19.75
N VAL A 150 -0.10 -9.24 20.10
CA VAL A 150 -0.24 -8.72 21.47
C VAL A 150 -0.70 -9.82 22.43
N ARG A 151 -1.62 -10.68 22.00
CA ARG A 151 -2.09 -11.83 22.78
C ARG A 151 -0.99 -12.86 23.07
N HIS A 152 -0.11 -13.10 22.10
CA HIS A 152 1.01 -14.04 22.22
C HIS A 152 2.30 -13.39 22.69
N PHE A 153 2.30 -12.08 22.92
CA PHE A 153 3.48 -11.35 23.34
C PHE A 153 3.88 -11.81 24.75
N SER A 154 5.14 -12.17 24.93
CA SER A 154 5.64 -12.47 26.27
C SER A 154 5.68 -11.16 27.07
N TRP A 155 4.71 -10.98 27.95
CA TRP A 155 4.65 -9.83 28.85
C TRP A 155 5.78 -9.81 29.90
N ASP A 156 6.68 -10.80 29.85
CA ASP A 156 7.89 -10.98 30.67
C ASP A 156 7.61 -11.05 32.17
N ILE A 157 6.83 -12.05 32.57
CA ILE A 157 6.40 -12.29 33.96
C ILE A 157 6.59 -13.75 34.38
N GLN A 158 7.54 -14.44 33.74
CA GLN A 158 7.74 -15.88 33.94
C GLN A 158 8.36 -16.24 35.29
N LYS A 159 8.90 -15.28 36.06
CA LYS A 159 9.43 -15.58 37.38
C LYS A 159 8.28 -15.94 38.32
N ARG A 160 8.30 -17.17 38.84
CA ARG A 160 7.40 -17.60 39.91
C ARG A 160 8.22 -17.88 41.17
N ASP A 161 7.64 -17.59 42.33
CA ASP A 161 8.23 -17.95 43.61
C ASP A 161 8.17 -19.47 43.80
N GLY A 162 8.89 -19.98 44.79
CA GLY A 162 8.85 -21.41 45.14
C GLY A 162 7.46 -21.93 45.56
N LYS A 163 6.44 -21.06 45.63
CA LYS A 163 5.04 -21.37 45.91
C LYS A 163 4.15 -21.23 44.67
N GLY A 164 4.75 -21.03 43.48
CA GLY A 164 4.04 -20.91 42.21
C GLY A 164 3.34 -19.56 41.98
N ARG A 165 3.55 -18.57 42.85
CA ARG A 165 3.01 -17.20 42.68
C ARG A 165 3.89 -16.42 41.73
N VAL A 166 3.29 -15.63 40.85
CA VAL A 166 4.03 -14.74 39.95
C VAL A 166 4.83 -13.74 40.79
N ILE A 167 6.16 -13.79 40.67
CA ILE A 167 7.06 -12.74 41.14
C ILE A 167 7.08 -11.72 40.02
N TYR A 168 6.52 -10.55 40.30
CA TYR A 168 6.80 -9.36 39.51
C TYR A 168 8.22 -8.92 39.87
N PRO A 169 9.21 -8.97 38.96
CA PRO A 169 10.49 -8.32 39.24
C PRO A 169 10.22 -6.87 39.66
N GLU A 170 10.91 -6.34 40.67
CA GLU A 170 10.69 -4.98 41.22
C GLU A 170 10.77 -3.85 40.16
N ASN A 171 11.25 -4.15 38.95
CA ASN A 171 11.37 -3.23 37.82
C ASN A 171 10.37 -3.51 36.67
N THR A 172 9.39 -4.38 36.90
CA THR A 172 8.35 -4.82 35.94
C THR A 172 7.09 -4.01 36.11
N GLU A 173 7.25 -2.71 36.36
CA GLU A 173 6.13 -1.77 36.25
C GLU A 173 5.61 -1.85 34.81
N LEU A 174 4.44 -2.47 34.63
CA LEU A 174 3.64 -2.34 33.43
C LEU A 174 3.11 -0.90 33.43
N SER A 175 3.95 0.04 33.02
CA SER A 175 3.57 1.44 32.84
C SER A 175 3.12 1.67 31.41
N TRP A 176 2.22 2.63 31.20
CA TRP A 176 1.75 3.00 29.86
C TRP A 176 2.89 3.30 28.87
N PRO A 177 3.96 4.05 29.24
CA PRO A 177 5.08 4.27 28.34
C PRO A 177 5.76 2.97 27.86
N LYS A 178 5.93 1.97 28.74
CA LYS A 178 6.51 0.68 28.35
C LYS A 178 5.57 -0.15 27.46
N ILE A 179 4.26 0.00 27.63
CA ILE A 179 3.25 -0.65 26.80
C ILE A 179 3.23 -0.01 25.41
N ASP A 180 3.24 1.32 25.35
CA ASP A 180 3.27 2.09 24.09
C ASP A 180 4.55 1.76 23.30
N ASP A 181 5.73 1.82 23.93
CA ASP A 181 7.00 1.41 23.29
C ASP A 181 6.96 -0.03 22.73
N ARG A 182 6.22 -0.94 23.39
CA ARG A 182 6.09 -2.34 22.95
C ARG A 182 5.10 -2.46 21.78
N LEU A 183 4.00 -1.71 21.80
CA LEU A 183 3.06 -1.64 20.68
C LEU A 183 3.72 -1.03 19.45
N ASP A 184 4.54 -0.01 19.61
CA ASP A 184 5.27 0.62 18.50
C ASP A 184 6.24 -0.36 17.83
N ARG A 185 6.95 -1.17 18.63
CA ARG A 185 7.78 -2.27 18.09
C ARG A 185 6.96 -3.30 17.31
N LEU A 186 5.82 -3.73 17.85
CA LEU A 186 4.93 -4.67 17.17
C LEU A 186 4.34 -4.11 15.88
N THR A 187 4.12 -2.79 15.84
CA THR A 187 3.68 -2.03 14.66
C THR A 187 4.72 -2.10 13.55
N MET A 188 5.97 -1.74 13.88
CA MET A 188 7.08 -1.75 12.93
C MET A 188 7.25 -3.14 12.30
N ASP A 189 7.13 -4.20 13.11
CA ASP A 189 7.22 -5.58 12.64
C ASP A 189 6.00 -6.05 11.82
N ALA A 190 4.85 -5.37 11.93
CA ALA A 190 3.61 -5.71 11.20
C ALA A 190 3.53 -5.01 9.84
N GLY A 191 4.45 -4.09 9.53
CA GLY A 191 4.55 -3.37 8.27
C GLY A 191 4.29 -1.87 8.39
N GLU A 192 4.44 -1.17 7.27
CA GLU A 192 4.45 0.30 7.11
C GLU A 192 3.06 0.96 7.31
N ILE A 193 2.46 0.79 8.49
CA ILE A 193 1.28 1.55 8.91
C ILE A 193 1.49 2.07 10.32
N ASP A 194 1.21 3.35 10.51
CA ASP A 194 1.12 3.96 11.82
C ASP A 194 -0.09 3.39 12.58
N ILE A 195 0.15 2.67 13.67
CA ILE A 195 -0.93 2.18 14.55
C ILE A 195 -1.69 3.37 15.15
N GLU A 196 -1.06 4.54 15.30
CA GLU A 196 -1.70 5.77 15.75
C GLU A 196 -2.90 6.19 14.90
N ASP A 197 -2.84 5.98 13.58
CA ASP A 197 -3.93 6.36 12.67
C ASP A 197 -4.99 5.27 12.50
N THR A 198 -4.75 4.05 12.99
CA THR A 198 -5.65 2.90 12.79
C THR A 198 -6.33 2.41 14.06
N MET A 199 -5.79 2.74 15.23
CA MET A 199 -6.38 2.41 16.53
C MET A 199 -6.28 3.59 17.47
N THR A 200 -7.40 3.95 18.08
CA THR A 200 -7.42 4.97 19.13
C THR A 200 -6.57 4.52 20.33
N VAL A 201 -6.03 5.47 21.09
CA VAL A 201 -5.32 5.18 22.34
C VAL A 201 -6.16 4.26 23.24
N LYS A 202 -7.47 4.49 23.30
CA LYS A 202 -8.39 3.65 24.06
C LYS A 202 -8.37 2.19 23.59
N GLU A 203 -8.51 1.94 22.28
CA GLU A 203 -8.50 0.59 21.72
C GLU A 203 -7.16 -0.12 21.90
N LYS A 204 -6.04 0.61 21.82
CA LYS A 204 -4.71 0.08 22.13
C LYS A 204 -4.63 -0.41 23.58
N LYS A 205 -5.10 0.42 24.52
CA LYS A 205 -5.12 0.09 25.95
C LYS A 205 -6.01 -1.11 26.25
N GLU A 206 -7.21 -1.13 25.69
CA GLU A 206 -8.16 -2.24 25.87
C GLU A 206 -7.60 -3.56 25.31
N MET A 207 -6.98 -3.54 24.13
CA MET A 207 -6.35 -4.72 23.54
C MET A 207 -5.25 -5.30 24.44
N VAL A 208 -4.44 -4.43 25.07
CA VAL A 208 -3.41 -4.86 26.01
C VAL A 208 -4.02 -5.43 27.27
N ILE A 209 -5.01 -4.76 27.85
CA ILE A 209 -5.72 -5.23 29.05
C ILE A 209 -6.34 -6.62 28.79
N GLN A 210 -6.98 -6.82 27.63
CA GLN A 210 -7.57 -8.11 27.24
C GLN A 210 -6.54 -9.22 27.01
N ALA A 211 -5.32 -8.87 26.61
CA ALA A 211 -4.22 -9.84 26.41
C ALA A 211 -3.54 -10.26 27.72
N LEU A 212 -3.74 -9.51 28.80
CA LEU A 212 -3.17 -9.80 30.11
C LEU A 212 -4.00 -10.86 30.86
N MET A 213 -3.31 -11.74 31.58
CA MET A 213 -3.93 -12.68 32.52
C MET A 213 -4.59 -11.93 33.69
N PRO A 214 -5.59 -12.50 34.37
CA PRO A 214 -6.34 -11.77 35.41
C PRO A 214 -5.48 -11.23 36.57
N ASP A 215 -4.40 -11.93 36.93
CA ASP A 215 -3.41 -11.46 37.91
C ASP A 215 -2.58 -10.29 37.39
N GLN A 216 -2.23 -10.30 36.10
CA GLN A 216 -1.52 -9.22 35.42
C GLN A 216 -2.37 -7.96 35.29
N GLN A 217 -3.66 -8.12 34.97
CA GLN A 217 -4.64 -7.02 34.93
C GLN A 217 -4.75 -6.34 36.30
N ARG A 218 -4.80 -7.12 37.39
CA ARG A 218 -4.82 -6.58 38.76
C ARG A 218 -3.53 -5.83 39.10
N GLY A 219 -2.38 -6.35 38.69
CA GLY A 219 -1.08 -5.68 38.85
C GLY A 219 -1.01 -4.35 38.13
N LEU A 220 -1.30 -4.35 36.82
CA LEU A 220 -1.37 -3.15 35.98
C LEU A 220 -2.32 -2.09 36.58
N LEU A 221 -3.52 -2.51 36.99
CA LEU A 221 -4.51 -1.59 37.55
C LEU A 221 -4.06 -0.98 38.89
N SER A 222 -3.40 -1.77 39.73
CA SER A 222 -2.81 -1.31 40.99
C SER A 222 -1.72 -0.27 40.73
N ASP A 223 -0.82 -0.52 39.77
CA ASP A 223 0.28 0.38 39.45
C ASP A 223 -0.22 1.67 38.81
N ILE A 224 -1.19 1.58 37.90
CA ILE A 224 -1.86 2.77 37.34
C ILE A 224 -2.51 3.60 38.45
N LYS A 225 -3.20 2.97 39.41
CA LYS A 225 -3.82 3.68 40.53
C LYS A 225 -2.80 4.32 41.46
N LYS A 226 -1.60 3.75 41.60
CA LYS A 226 -0.49 4.37 42.34
C LYS A 226 0.06 5.60 41.61
N GLN A 227 0.23 5.50 40.29
CA GLN A 227 0.76 6.59 39.45
C GLN A 227 -0.28 7.71 39.24
N HIS A 228 -1.56 7.36 39.18
CA HIS A 228 -2.68 8.27 38.93
C HIS A 228 -3.84 8.00 39.91
N PRO A 229 -3.71 8.39 41.19
CA PRO A 229 -4.68 8.05 42.25
C PRO A 229 -6.09 8.65 42.04
N HIS A 230 -6.21 9.64 41.17
CA HIS A 230 -7.45 10.33 40.81
C HIS A 230 -8.16 9.72 39.58
N MET A 231 -7.54 8.78 38.88
CA MET A 231 -8.08 8.18 37.66
C MET A 231 -8.99 7.00 38.01
N ARG A 232 -10.21 6.95 37.46
CA ARG A 232 -11.14 5.85 37.75
C ARG A 232 -10.80 4.66 36.86
N VAL A 233 -11.01 3.45 37.40
CA VAL A 233 -10.83 2.19 36.66
C VAL A 233 -11.66 2.16 35.37
N ALA A 234 -12.86 2.76 35.39
CA ALA A 234 -13.73 2.88 34.22
C ALA A 234 -13.18 3.82 33.14
N ASP A 235 -12.23 4.70 33.47
CA ASP A 235 -11.57 5.58 32.51
C ASP A 235 -10.39 4.86 31.80
N LEU A 236 -10.11 3.61 32.19
CA LEU A 236 -9.06 2.74 31.62
C LEU A 236 -9.59 1.66 30.66
N THR A 237 -10.92 1.50 30.59
CA THR A 237 -11.66 0.51 29.76
C THR A 237 -12.70 1.19 28.89
#